data_AF-A0A504XTP4-F1
#
_entry.id   AF-A0A504XTP4-F1
#
_cell.length_a   1.000
_cell.length_b   1.000
_cell.length_c   1.000
_cell.angle_alpha   90.00
_cell.angle_beta   90.00
_cell.angle_gamma   90.00
#
_symmetry.space_group_name_H-M   'P 1'
#
loop_
_entity.id
_entity.type
_entity.pdbx_description
1 polymer ?
#
loop_
_entity_poly.entity_id
_entity_poly.type
_entity_poly.pdbx_seq_one_letter_code
_entity_poly.pdbx_strand_id
1 'polypeptide(L)'
;MVLLHSLVNVTILALLLIFAFQYQTIRNREAADARYTLASYLFASNDHTHSYLHRRIETIDEFVGTLEGIVRAYYAVPTRSRGLFMHYTNSSSRDSDAIAPPTLFLQYHLGYHGAPSYAQLGTKTYALTLESPTGPFVNTTALLNNSTESCTPQADPVAGGAFIPCRVSAIGDLLDRVVLLRLVFSLFARSRRWAGDRAATTPSTWDVAVNYGFEGHKAAVTMTVRLSSVSRRQLEQGPLLLCWAVGLLALVDICVRLRVQVKEMMVVNARHHHYDTLPGEEEGLGKAQIQSPTLGTVQVGENGWRWIGYLSNTAVLSFATVALLAQHKRCTSDSLEEAVTLLLAFAAMLSSFRVVVLLKLFPAWYVLIDGLATSLQQLAVFVVGVLPVLIGYAVCGTAVFGGMSGIYFQSIPSAVVTLLCSMFGDNLLSTFLRMDQSPNWLQMLFVRVFILTFLALFVCNILSIAHSIIQDSYSQALKSGDEGVAVHDRRNRPDERTSDSAVSTAATLSSHSRHEHSPGNSNNARRQAVPPFSPREVLRAADVKRMLSRLERASL
;
A
#
# COMPACT_ATOMS: atom_id res chain seq x y z
N MET A 1 -2.72 35.51 -4.86
CA MET A 1 -2.09 34.51 -3.96
C MET A 1 -2.51 33.08 -4.31
N VAL A 2 -3.82 32.78 -4.44
CA VAL A 2 -4.34 31.43 -4.78
C VAL A 2 -3.83 30.90 -6.13
N LEU A 3 -3.81 31.73 -7.18
CA LEU A 3 -3.27 31.36 -8.50
C LEU A 3 -1.78 31.00 -8.47
N LEU A 4 -0.98 31.73 -7.70
CA LEU A 4 0.45 31.45 -7.54
C LEU A 4 0.67 30.12 -6.81
N HIS A 5 -0.11 29.86 -5.76
CA HIS A 5 -0.10 28.60 -5.01
C HIS A 5 -0.45 27.41 -5.93
N SER A 6 -1.48 27.58 -6.75
CA SER A 6 -1.91 26.60 -7.75
C SER A 6 -0.80 26.30 -8.75
N LEU A 7 -0.17 27.34 -9.30
CA LEU A 7 0.95 27.22 -10.23
C LEU A 7 2.11 26.44 -9.60
N VAL A 8 2.49 26.78 -8.36
CA VAL A 8 3.57 26.07 -7.64
C VAL A 8 3.25 24.58 -7.48
N ASN A 9 2.03 24.23 -7.04
CA ASN A 9 1.64 22.82 -6.90
C ASN A 9 1.70 22.04 -8.23
N VAL A 10 1.22 22.64 -9.32
CA VAL A 10 1.26 22.03 -10.66
C VAL A 10 2.71 21.87 -11.13
N THR A 11 3.56 22.86 -10.89
CA THR A 11 5.00 22.75 -11.22
C THR A 11 5.71 21.67 -10.42
N ILE A 12 5.42 21.53 -9.12
CA ILE A 12 5.97 20.45 -8.29
C ILE A 12 5.56 19.08 -8.86
N LEU A 13 4.27 18.89 -9.18
CA LEU A 13 3.81 17.63 -9.79
C LEU A 13 4.51 17.36 -11.13
N ALA A 14 4.60 18.36 -12.00
CA ALA A 14 5.27 18.22 -13.30
C ALA A 14 6.74 17.81 -13.13
N LEU A 15 7.48 18.44 -12.21
CA LEU A 15 8.87 18.10 -11.94
C LEU A 15 9.03 16.68 -11.36
N LEU A 16 8.12 16.25 -10.47
CA LEU A 16 8.11 14.87 -9.94
C LEU A 16 7.84 13.85 -11.06
N LEU A 17 6.90 14.13 -11.95
CA LEU A 17 6.60 13.25 -13.08
C LEU A 17 7.75 13.19 -14.08
N ILE A 18 8.40 14.33 -14.37
CA ILE A 18 9.60 14.38 -15.20
C ILE A 18 10.70 13.52 -14.57
N PHE A 19 10.96 13.67 -13.27
CA PHE A 19 11.94 12.83 -12.57
C PHE A 19 11.56 11.34 -12.62
N ALA A 20 10.28 11.02 -12.42
CA ALA A 20 9.79 9.65 -12.47
C ALA A 20 10.03 9.03 -13.85
N PHE A 21 9.53 9.65 -14.91
CA PHE A 21 9.56 9.07 -16.26
C PHE A 21 10.92 9.12 -16.94
N GLN A 22 11.68 10.20 -16.75
CA GLN A 22 12.97 10.36 -17.45
C GLN A 22 14.13 9.69 -16.69
N TYR A 23 14.01 9.49 -15.38
CA TYR A 23 15.10 8.99 -14.58
C TYR A 23 14.76 7.68 -13.87
N GLN A 24 13.73 7.69 -12.99
CA GLN A 24 13.50 6.57 -12.08
C GLN A 24 12.95 5.32 -12.79
N THR A 25 11.99 5.46 -13.71
CA THR A 25 11.39 4.32 -14.43
C THR A 25 12.38 3.63 -15.36
N ILE A 26 13.18 4.41 -16.10
CA ILE A 26 14.22 3.86 -16.98
C ILE A 26 15.22 3.05 -16.14
N ARG A 27 15.68 3.61 -15.02
CA ARG A 27 16.61 2.91 -14.13
C ARG A 27 16.01 1.66 -13.50
N ASN A 28 14.77 1.73 -13.03
CA ASN A 28 14.10 0.56 -12.45
C ASN A 28 13.92 -0.54 -13.50
N ARG A 29 13.64 -0.17 -14.76
CA ARG A 29 13.58 -1.12 -15.88
C ARG A 29 14.94 -1.74 -16.18
N GLU A 30 16.01 -0.94 -16.24
CA GLU A 30 17.39 -1.44 -16.43
C GLU A 30 17.80 -2.41 -15.30
N ALA A 31 17.52 -2.06 -14.05
CA ALA A 31 17.84 -2.90 -12.90
C ALA A 31 17.02 -4.20 -12.88
N ALA A 32 15.73 -4.13 -13.24
CA ALA A 32 14.89 -5.32 -13.38
C ALA A 32 15.39 -6.23 -14.51
N ASP A 33 15.70 -5.68 -15.69
CA ASP A 33 16.21 -6.45 -16.83
C ASP A 33 17.56 -7.11 -16.51
N ALA A 34 18.46 -6.41 -15.81
CA ALA A 34 19.72 -6.98 -15.33
C ALA A 34 19.51 -8.12 -14.31
N ARG A 35 18.53 -7.99 -13.40
CA ARG A 35 18.13 -9.07 -12.47
C ARG A 35 17.64 -10.30 -13.23
N TYR A 36 16.79 -10.12 -14.24
CA TYR A 36 16.23 -11.22 -15.02
C TYR A 36 17.28 -11.92 -15.88
N THR A 37 18.13 -11.16 -16.56
CA THR A 37 19.22 -11.73 -17.37
C THR A 37 20.22 -12.50 -16.51
N LEU A 38 20.57 -12.01 -15.32
CA LEU A 38 21.40 -12.77 -14.39
C LEU A 38 20.71 -14.05 -13.92
N ALA A 39 19.43 -13.96 -13.56
CA ALA A 39 18.65 -15.11 -13.12
C ALA A 39 18.52 -16.19 -14.21
N SER A 40 18.35 -15.80 -15.48
CA SER A 40 18.26 -16.77 -16.59
C SER A 40 19.57 -17.51 -16.82
N TYR A 41 20.73 -16.85 -16.68
CA TYR A 41 22.03 -17.51 -16.78
C TYR A 41 22.31 -18.48 -15.62
N LEU A 42 21.86 -18.15 -14.40
CA LEU A 42 22.12 -18.95 -13.20
C LEU A 42 21.14 -20.12 -13.01
N PHE A 43 19.85 -19.90 -13.26
CA PHE A 43 18.80 -20.87 -12.94
C PHE A 43 18.19 -21.56 -14.16
N ALA A 44 18.62 -21.20 -15.38
CA ALA A 44 18.12 -21.76 -16.64
C ALA A 44 16.58 -21.74 -16.78
N SER A 45 15.91 -20.82 -16.07
CA SER A 45 14.48 -20.58 -16.16
C SER A 45 14.26 -19.40 -17.10
N ASN A 46 13.57 -19.65 -18.21
CA ASN A 46 13.16 -18.61 -19.16
C ASN A 46 11.83 -17.95 -18.76
N ASP A 47 11.28 -18.30 -17.59
CA ASP A 47 9.98 -17.80 -17.16
C ASP A 47 10.12 -16.45 -16.46
N HIS A 48 9.45 -15.43 -17.02
CA HIS A 48 9.32 -14.10 -16.39
C HIS A 48 8.49 -14.10 -15.11
N THR A 49 7.93 -15.24 -14.69
CA THR A 49 6.97 -15.36 -13.58
C THR A 49 7.60 -15.37 -12.19
N HIS A 50 8.90 -15.06 -12.06
CA HIS A 50 9.65 -15.10 -10.80
C HIS A 50 9.58 -16.46 -10.06
N SER A 51 9.19 -17.53 -10.75
CA SER A 51 9.06 -18.88 -10.20
C SER A 51 10.37 -19.40 -9.59
N TYR A 52 11.51 -18.93 -10.11
CA TYR A 52 12.84 -19.23 -9.57
C TYR A 52 13.12 -18.62 -8.19
N LEU A 53 12.39 -17.59 -7.76
CA LEU A 53 12.59 -16.96 -6.44
C LEU A 53 12.14 -17.88 -5.30
N HIS A 54 11.15 -18.74 -5.54
CA HIS A 54 10.62 -19.66 -4.55
C HIS A 54 10.31 -21.01 -5.19
N ARG A 55 11.25 -21.94 -5.09
CA ARG A 55 11.13 -23.30 -5.62
C ARG A 55 11.02 -24.31 -4.49
N ARG A 56 10.04 -25.20 -4.57
CA ARG A 56 9.92 -26.37 -3.70
C ARG A 56 10.73 -27.52 -4.30
N ILE A 57 11.54 -28.19 -3.49
CA ILE A 57 12.37 -29.33 -3.86
C ILE A 57 11.91 -30.52 -3.01
N GLU A 58 11.54 -31.62 -3.65
CA GLU A 58 10.92 -32.77 -2.96
C GLU A 58 11.88 -33.95 -2.78
N THR A 59 12.95 -34.01 -3.57
CA THR A 59 13.92 -35.11 -3.52
C THR A 59 15.33 -34.63 -3.20
N ILE A 60 16.12 -35.49 -2.56
CA ILE A 60 17.53 -35.19 -2.24
C ILE A 60 18.34 -35.07 -3.54
N ASP A 61 18.08 -35.91 -4.54
CA ASP A 61 18.79 -35.87 -5.82
C ASP A 61 18.49 -34.56 -6.59
N GLU A 62 17.24 -34.08 -6.56
CA GLU A 62 16.91 -32.76 -7.10
C GLU A 62 17.61 -31.64 -6.33
N PHE A 63 17.70 -31.74 -5.00
CA PHE A 63 18.43 -30.75 -4.19
C PHE A 63 19.91 -30.71 -4.55
N VAL A 64 20.59 -31.87 -4.60
CA VAL A 64 22.01 -31.95 -4.95
C VAL A 64 22.24 -31.50 -6.40
N GLY A 65 21.40 -31.95 -7.32
CA GLY A 65 21.47 -31.56 -8.73
C GLY A 65 21.23 -30.06 -8.96
N THR A 66 20.33 -29.43 -8.21
CA THR A 66 20.10 -27.98 -8.29
C THR A 66 21.27 -27.19 -7.72
N LEU A 67 21.83 -27.59 -6.56
CA LEU A 67 23.02 -26.97 -5.99
C LEU A 67 24.20 -27.06 -6.97
N GLU A 68 24.45 -28.25 -7.50
CA GLU A 68 25.52 -28.51 -8.46
C GLU A 68 25.33 -27.71 -9.75
N GLY A 69 24.08 -27.66 -10.26
CA GLY A 69 23.70 -26.87 -11.42
C GLY A 69 23.98 -25.38 -11.24
N ILE A 70 23.67 -24.81 -10.08
CA ILE A 70 23.92 -23.39 -9.77
C ILE A 70 25.41 -23.09 -9.71
N VAL A 71 26.20 -23.97 -9.07
CA VAL A 71 27.66 -23.78 -8.95
C VAL A 71 28.35 -23.90 -10.31
N ARG A 72 27.96 -24.87 -11.14
CA ARG A 72 28.45 -24.96 -12.53
C ARG A 72 28.02 -23.77 -13.36
N ALA A 73 26.78 -23.32 -13.21
CA ALA A 73 26.27 -22.14 -13.89
C ALA A 73 27.08 -20.91 -13.52
N TYR A 74 27.39 -20.71 -12.23
CA TYR A 74 28.26 -19.63 -11.74
C TYR A 74 29.57 -19.55 -12.54
N TYR A 75 30.35 -20.63 -12.59
CA TYR A 75 31.61 -20.65 -13.34
C TYR A 75 31.45 -20.47 -14.86
N ALA A 76 30.28 -20.80 -15.41
CA ALA A 76 29.95 -20.60 -16.83
C ALA A 76 29.36 -19.21 -17.14
N VAL A 77 29.04 -18.37 -16.14
CA VAL A 77 28.40 -17.07 -16.34
C VAL A 77 29.21 -16.14 -17.25
N PRO A 78 30.55 -15.98 -17.09
CA PRO A 78 31.30 -15.03 -17.92
C PRO A 78 31.29 -15.39 -19.40
N THR A 79 31.36 -16.68 -19.73
CA THR A 79 31.34 -17.16 -21.12
C THR A 79 29.92 -17.07 -21.70
N ARG A 80 28.89 -17.47 -20.94
CA ARG A 80 27.48 -17.40 -21.37
C ARG A 80 26.99 -15.96 -21.55
N SER A 81 27.42 -15.05 -20.67
CA SER A 81 27.02 -13.65 -20.69
C SER A 81 27.90 -12.77 -21.60
N ARG A 82 28.86 -13.37 -22.34
CA ARG A 82 29.83 -12.65 -23.19
C ARG A 82 30.57 -11.53 -22.44
N GLY A 83 30.90 -11.77 -21.17
CA GLY A 83 31.60 -10.82 -20.31
C GLY A 83 30.75 -9.69 -19.72
N LEU A 84 29.41 -9.78 -19.78
CA LEU A 84 28.54 -8.83 -19.08
C LEU A 84 28.67 -8.96 -17.56
N PHE A 85 28.77 -10.21 -17.08
CA PHE A 85 29.00 -10.57 -15.69
C PHE A 85 30.36 -11.28 -15.57
N MET A 86 31.16 -10.89 -14.58
CA MET A 86 32.51 -11.37 -14.34
C MET A 86 32.69 -11.76 -12.88
N HIS A 87 33.66 -12.62 -12.62
CA HIS A 87 34.01 -13.03 -11.26
C HIS A 87 34.91 -12.02 -10.56
N TYR A 88 34.87 -12.03 -9.22
CA TYR A 88 35.91 -11.40 -8.42
C TYR A 88 37.16 -12.27 -8.39
N THR A 89 38.31 -11.63 -8.24
CA THR A 89 39.56 -12.33 -7.92
C THR A 89 39.63 -12.59 -6.42
N ASN A 90 40.20 -13.73 -6.05
CA ASN A 90 40.35 -14.12 -4.68
C ASN A 90 41.53 -13.36 -4.04
N SER A 91 41.23 -12.35 -3.21
CA SER A 91 42.27 -11.60 -2.49
C SER A 91 43.10 -12.45 -1.51
N SER A 92 42.61 -13.64 -1.13
CA SER A 92 43.30 -14.52 -0.18
C SER A 92 44.26 -15.52 -0.84
N SER A 93 44.26 -15.66 -2.17
CA SER A 93 45.22 -16.51 -2.88
C SER A 93 46.47 -15.72 -3.26
N ARG A 94 47.63 -16.41 -3.24
CA ARG A 94 48.89 -15.84 -3.76
C ARG A 94 48.86 -15.58 -5.26
N ASP A 95 47.99 -16.28 -5.99
CA ASP A 95 47.71 -16.03 -7.40
C ASP A 95 46.66 -14.93 -7.54
N SER A 96 47.02 -13.84 -8.22
CA SER A 96 46.14 -12.70 -8.51
C SER A 96 44.93 -13.06 -9.39
N ASP A 97 45.02 -14.19 -10.08
CA ASP A 97 44.08 -14.58 -11.14
C ASP A 97 43.08 -15.64 -10.69
N ALA A 98 43.17 -16.11 -9.43
CA ALA A 98 42.25 -17.13 -8.93
C ALA A 98 40.85 -16.55 -8.76
N ILE A 99 39.85 -17.24 -9.31
CA ILE A 99 38.44 -16.87 -9.21
C ILE A 99 37.96 -17.05 -7.76
N ALA A 100 37.28 -16.05 -7.21
CA ALA A 100 36.61 -16.16 -5.91
C ALA A 100 35.53 -17.26 -5.96
N PRO A 101 35.65 -18.34 -5.16
CA PRO A 101 34.70 -19.44 -5.18
C PRO A 101 33.40 -19.08 -4.47
N PRO A 102 32.25 -19.65 -4.87
CA PRO A 102 31.00 -19.52 -4.14
C PRO A 102 31.12 -20.20 -2.77
N THR A 103 30.52 -19.57 -1.76
CA THR A 103 30.61 -20.00 -0.36
C THR A 103 29.31 -20.60 0.12
N LEU A 104 29.37 -21.81 0.68
CA LEU A 104 28.24 -22.51 1.28
C LEU A 104 28.35 -22.43 2.80
N PHE A 105 27.44 -21.68 3.41
CA PHE A 105 27.28 -21.58 4.86
C PHE A 105 26.32 -22.67 5.32
N LEU A 106 26.81 -23.51 6.24
CA LEU A 106 26.06 -24.60 6.85
C LEU A 106 25.98 -24.38 8.36
N GLN A 107 24.76 -24.35 8.87
CA GLN A 107 24.46 -24.36 10.30
C GLN A 107 23.69 -25.63 10.64
N TYR A 108 24.19 -26.40 11.60
CA TYR A 108 23.68 -27.73 11.92
C TYR A 108 23.71 -28.02 13.42
N HIS A 109 22.86 -28.95 13.85
CA HIS A 109 22.85 -29.47 15.21
C HIS A 109 24.03 -30.42 15.47
N LEU A 110 24.75 -30.25 16.57
CA LEU A 110 25.92 -31.07 16.90
C LEU A 110 25.56 -32.49 17.33
N GLY A 111 24.38 -32.69 17.91
CA GLY A 111 23.84 -33.99 18.32
C GLY A 111 22.77 -34.55 17.37
N TYR A 112 22.37 -35.79 17.62
CA TYR A 112 21.20 -36.41 16.99
C TYR A 112 19.90 -36.04 17.71
N HIS A 113 18.75 -36.31 17.09
CA HIS A 113 17.46 -35.91 17.63
C HIS A 113 17.16 -36.65 18.95
N GLY A 114 17.11 -35.92 20.06
CA GLY A 114 16.93 -36.49 21.42
C GLY A 114 18.21 -36.52 22.28
N ALA A 115 19.38 -36.21 21.72
CA ALA A 115 20.60 -36.01 22.50
C ALA A 115 20.63 -34.64 23.19
N PRO A 116 21.25 -34.50 24.38
CA PRO A 116 21.42 -33.19 25.02
C PRO A 116 22.29 -32.22 24.17
N SER A 117 23.15 -32.76 23.31
CA SER A 117 23.97 -31.99 22.36
C SER A 117 23.17 -31.48 21.13
N TYR A 118 21.93 -31.93 20.92
CA TYR A 118 21.09 -31.44 19.82
C TYR A 118 20.81 -29.93 19.95
N ALA A 119 20.67 -29.41 21.17
CA ALA A 119 20.43 -27.97 21.37
C ALA A 119 21.61 -27.07 20.95
N GLN A 120 22.82 -27.63 20.78
CA GLN A 120 24.01 -26.88 20.39
C GLN A 120 24.15 -26.82 18.87
N LEU A 121 24.41 -25.61 18.35
CA LEU A 121 24.54 -25.32 16.93
C LEU A 121 26.02 -25.17 16.54
N GLY A 122 26.44 -25.92 15.53
CA GLY A 122 27.72 -25.76 14.85
C GLY A 122 27.56 -24.96 13.55
N THR A 123 28.60 -24.20 13.18
CA THR A 123 28.66 -23.47 11.91
C THR A 123 29.93 -23.83 11.14
N LYS A 124 29.78 -24.11 9.84
CA LYS A 124 30.90 -24.37 8.93
C LYS A 124 30.67 -23.69 7.59
N THR A 125 31.75 -23.31 6.93
CA THR A 125 31.74 -22.62 5.63
C THR A 125 32.60 -23.38 4.64
N TYR A 126 32.06 -23.67 3.46
CA TYR A 126 32.77 -24.39 2.39
C TYR A 126 32.93 -23.50 1.17
N ALA A 127 34.14 -23.44 0.63
CA ALA A 127 34.37 -22.89 -0.70
C ALA A 127 34.12 -23.99 -1.73
N LEU A 128 33.13 -23.80 -2.61
CA LEU A 128 32.81 -24.78 -3.64
C LEU A 128 33.64 -24.50 -4.89
N THR A 129 34.34 -25.51 -5.41
CA THR A 129 35.15 -25.41 -6.63
C THR A 129 34.52 -26.20 -7.77
N LEU A 130 35.01 -26.04 -9.00
CA LEU A 130 34.51 -26.83 -10.13
C LEU A 130 34.78 -28.34 -9.96
N GLU A 131 35.84 -28.70 -9.24
CA GLU A 131 36.19 -30.09 -8.90
C GLU A 131 35.31 -30.66 -7.78
N SER A 132 34.78 -29.80 -6.91
CA SER A 132 33.93 -30.18 -5.76
C SER A 132 32.68 -29.29 -5.65
N PRO A 133 31.77 -29.32 -6.64
CA PRO A 133 30.66 -28.37 -6.74
C PRO A 133 29.62 -28.54 -5.63
N THR A 134 29.55 -29.72 -5.00
CA THR A 134 28.61 -30.05 -3.93
C THR A 134 29.26 -30.06 -2.54
N GLY A 135 30.57 -29.78 -2.45
CA GLY A 135 31.31 -29.58 -1.19
C GLY A 135 31.07 -30.67 -0.13
N PRO A 136 30.39 -30.35 0.99
CA PRO A 136 30.18 -31.28 2.10
C PRO A 136 29.32 -32.49 1.76
N PHE A 137 28.57 -32.45 0.66
CA PHE A 137 27.67 -33.54 0.26
C PHE A 137 28.37 -34.67 -0.50
N VAL A 138 29.65 -34.50 -0.89
CA VAL A 138 30.46 -35.57 -1.51
C VAL A 138 31.00 -36.54 -0.46
N ASN A 139 31.39 -36.03 0.71
CA ASN A 139 31.97 -36.83 1.80
C ASN A 139 31.34 -36.41 3.15
N THR A 140 30.09 -36.79 3.35
CA THR A 140 29.28 -36.40 4.52
C THR A 140 29.77 -37.04 5.83
N THR A 141 30.48 -38.17 5.74
CA THR A 141 30.99 -38.94 6.89
C THR A 141 32.13 -38.25 7.63
N ALA A 142 32.83 -37.30 7.00
CA ALA A 142 33.86 -36.49 7.64
C ALA A 142 33.27 -35.38 8.56
N LEU A 143 31.98 -35.07 8.42
CA LEU A 143 31.32 -34.01 9.18
C LEU A 143 30.53 -34.49 10.39
N LEU A 144 29.93 -35.65 10.22
CA LEU A 144 29.22 -36.37 11.26
C LEU A 144 30.27 -37.24 11.95
N ASN A 145 30.85 -36.76 13.06
CA ASN A 145 31.86 -37.48 13.85
C ASN A 145 31.33 -38.85 14.30
N ASN A 146 31.42 -39.89 13.46
CA ASN A 146 31.18 -41.33 13.68
C ASN A 146 30.10 -41.74 14.72
N SER A 147 29.17 -40.84 15.04
CA SER A 147 28.13 -41.03 16.04
C SER A 147 26.96 -41.65 15.29
N THR A 148 27.13 -42.93 14.99
CA THR A 148 26.12 -43.74 14.35
C THR A 148 24.90 -43.78 15.27
N GLU A 149 23.86 -43.06 14.89
CA GLU A 149 22.54 -43.24 15.46
C GLU A 149 22.07 -44.65 15.08
N SER A 150 21.59 -45.44 16.06
CA SER A 150 21.17 -46.80 15.78
C SER A 150 19.90 -46.78 14.93
N CYS A 151 19.98 -47.30 13.71
CA CYS A 151 18.86 -47.45 12.77
C CYS A 151 17.78 -48.47 13.19
N THR A 152 17.79 -48.89 14.45
CA THR A 152 16.79 -49.81 14.99
C THR A 152 15.46 -49.07 15.14
N PRO A 153 14.33 -49.65 14.70
CA PRO A 153 13.03 -49.05 14.90
C PRO A 153 12.78 -48.86 16.40
N GLN A 154 12.56 -47.62 16.81
CA GLN A 154 12.28 -47.23 18.18
C GLN A 154 10.78 -46.98 18.35
N ALA A 155 10.21 -47.41 19.47
CA ALA A 155 8.81 -47.12 19.77
C ALA A 155 8.65 -45.63 20.09
N ASP A 156 7.73 -44.97 19.39
CA ASP A 156 7.25 -43.63 19.71
C ASP A 156 6.39 -43.71 20.98
N PRO A 157 6.84 -43.14 22.10
CA PRO A 157 6.12 -43.23 23.37
C PRO A 157 4.79 -42.45 23.37
N VAL A 158 4.55 -41.57 22.38
CA VAL A 158 3.35 -40.72 22.29
C VAL A 158 2.37 -41.24 21.25
N ALA A 159 2.86 -41.66 20.07
CA ALA A 159 2.01 -42.11 18.97
C ALA A 159 1.76 -43.63 18.93
N GLY A 160 2.47 -44.42 19.75
CA GLY A 160 2.30 -45.88 19.82
C GLY A 160 2.77 -46.65 18.58
N GLY A 161 3.49 -45.99 17.67
CA GLY A 161 4.10 -46.58 16.47
C GLY A 161 5.60 -46.82 16.62
N ALA A 162 6.24 -47.47 15.66
CA ALA A 162 7.69 -47.53 15.58
C ALA A 162 8.20 -46.52 14.54
N PHE A 163 9.16 -45.68 14.91
CA PHE A 163 9.86 -44.78 13.99
C PHE A 163 11.32 -45.22 13.85
N ILE A 164 11.89 -45.01 12.67
CA ILE A 164 13.32 -45.25 12.45
C ILE A 164 14.00 -43.88 12.59
N PRO A 165 14.88 -43.67 13.57
CA PRO A 165 15.48 -42.37 13.84
C PRO A 165 16.51 -41.95 12.78
N CYS A 166 17.05 -42.90 12.03
CA CYS A 166 18.09 -42.65 11.03
C CYS A 166 17.53 -42.66 9.60
N ARG A 167 18.22 -41.97 8.68
CA ARG A 167 18.09 -42.21 7.23
C ARG A 167 19.21 -43.12 6.73
N VAL A 168 18.90 -43.98 5.76
CA VAL A 168 19.87 -44.88 5.11
C VAL A 168 20.91 -44.12 4.28
N SER A 169 20.57 -42.90 3.81
CA SER A 169 21.49 -42.03 3.07
C SER A 169 22.23 -41.08 4.03
N ALA A 170 23.56 -41.06 3.93
CA ALA A 170 24.42 -40.18 4.71
C ALA A 170 24.20 -38.67 4.42
N ILE A 171 23.67 -38.34 3.23
CA ILE A 171 23.23 -36.97 2.89
C ILE A 171 21.93 -36.66 3.63
N GLY A 172 21.02 -37.64 3.71
CA GLY A 172 19.78 -37.52 4.45
C GLY A 172 19.99 -37.25 5.94
N ASP A 173 20.87 -38.00 6.60
CA ASP A 173 21.23 -37.79 8.01
C ASP A 173 21.83 -36.40 8.25
N LEU A 174 22.67 -35.91 7.32
CA LEU A 174 23.18 -34.54 7.41
C LEU A 174 22.03 -33.52 7.32
N LEU A 175 21.15 -33.65 6.32
CA LEU A 175 20.02 -32.74 6.08
C LEU A 175 19.04 -32.68 7.26
N ASP A 176 18.80 -33.79 7.95
CA ASP A 176 17.93 -33.82 9.13
C ASP A 176 18.52 -33.03 10.32
N ARG A 177 19.84 -32.81 10.33
CA ARG A 177 20.53 -31.97 11.33
C ARG A 177 20.72 -30.52 10.87
N VAL A 178 20.46 -30.20 9.61
CA VAL A 178 20.66 -28.85 9.07
C VAL A 178 19.53 -27.92 9.49
N VAL A 179 19.93 -26.77 10.03
CA VAL A 179 19.00 -25.69 10.40
C VAL A 179 18.95 -24.64 9.31
N LEU A 180 20.11 -24.24 8.82
CA LEU A 180 20.24 -23.21 7.80
C LEU A 180 21.32 -23.62 6.81
N LEU A 181 20.95 -23.61 5.53
CA LEU A 181 21.89 -23.76 4.44
C LEU A 181 21.79 -22.57 3.50
N ARG A 182 22.90 -21.89 3.29
CA ARG A 182 22.94 -20.66 2.49
C ARG A 182 24.15 -20.64 1.56
N LEU A 183 23.89 -20.58 0.25
CA LEU A 183 24.91 -20.39 -0.78
C LEU A 183 25.02 -18.90 -1.13
N VAL A 184 26.22 -18.34 -1.07
CA VAL A 184 26.47 -16.92 -1.37
C VAL A 184 27.66 -16.77 -2.30
N PHE A 185 27.51 -15.92 -3.32
CA PHE A 185 28.59 -15.46 -4.17
C PHE A 185 28.29 -14.07 -4.72
N SER A 186 29.33 -13.36 -5.13
CA SER A 186 29.23 -12.05 -5.74
C SER A 186 29.77 -12.06 -7.16
N LEU A 187 29.12 -11.32 -8.04
CA LEU A 187 29.51 -11.10 -9.43
C LEU A 187 29.71 -9.62 -9.67
N PHE A 188 30.60 -9.29 -10.60
CA PHE A 188 30.82 -7.94 -11.06
C PHE A 188 30.17 -7.77 -12.43
N ALA A 189 29.40 -6.71 -12.63
CA ALA A 189 28.80 -6.40 -13.92
C ALA A 189 29.08 -4.96 -14.32
N ARG A 190 29.25 -4.74 -15.62
CA ARG A 190 29.43 -3.40 -16.18
C ARG A 190 28.25 -3.07 -17.08
N SER A 191 27.34 -2.25 -16.59
CA SER A 191 26.25 -1.74 -17.41
C SER A 191 26.75 -0.58 -18.28
N ARG A 192 26.37 -0.56 -19.56
CA ARG A 192 26.54 0.63 -20.41
C ARG A 192 25.27 1.44 -20.33
N ARG A 193 25.37 2.67 -19.84
CA ARG A 193 24.28 3.62 -19.94
C ARG A 193 24.39 4.41 -21.22
N TRP A 194 23.33 4.39 -22.02
CA TRP A 194 23.20 5.27 -23.18
C TRP A 194 22.62 6.60 -22.72
N ALA A 195 23.38 7.36 -21.94
CA ALA A 195 23.17 8.80 -21.83
C ALA A 195 23.84 9.42 -23.06
N GLY A 196 23.17 10.36 -23.75
CA GLY A 196 23.69 10.98 -24.97
C GLY A 196 25.15 11.46 -24.87
N ASP A 197 25.84 11.41 -26.02
CA ASP A 197 27.23 11.82 -26.33
C ASP A 197 28.38 11.32 -25.44
N ARG A 198 28.12 10.75 -24.25
CA ARG A 198 29.12 10.08 -23.39
C ARG A 198 28.52 8.83 -22.77
N ALA A 199 28.89 7.67 -23.31
CA ALA A 199 28.56 6.37 -22.72
C ALA A 199 29.22 6.23 -21.34
N ALA A 200 28.50 6.59 -20.28
CA ALA A 200 28.93 6.36 -18.91
C ALA A 200 28.73 4.88 -18.58
N THR A 201 29.82 4.18 -18.24
CA THR A 201 29.72 2.81 -17.73
C THR A 201 29.61 2.82 -16.22
N THR A 202 28.50 2.31 -15.70
CA THR A 202 28.29 2.18 -14.25
C THR A 202 28.65 0.76 -13.81
N PRO A 203 29.71 0.59 -13.00
CA PRO A 203 30.01 -0.72 -12.43
C PRO A 203 29.00 -1.04 -11.34
N SER A 204 28.50 -2.26 -11.36
CA SER A 204 27.55 -2.81 -10.39
C SER A 204 28.07 -4.13 -9.86
N THR A 205 27.90 -4.34 -8.56
CA THR A 205 28.19 -5.61 -7.90
C THR A 205 26.86 -6.31 -7.67
N TRP A 206 26.81 -7.62 -7.95
CA TRP A 206 25.63 -8.46 -7.82
C TRP A 206 25.89 -9.51 -6.78
N ASP A 207 25.23 -9.42 -5.66
CA ASP A 207 25.31 -10.38 -4.57
C ASP A 207 24.13 -11.35 -4.70
N VAL A 208 24.44 -12.63 -4.89
CA VAL A 208 23.47 -13.70 -5.01
C VAL A 208 23.51 -14.53 -3.73
N ALA A 209 22.36 -14.67 -3.08
CA ALA A 209 22.19 -15.51 -1.91
C ALA A 209 21.02 -16.48 -2.12
N VAL A 210 21.33 -17.77 -2.15
CA VAL A 210 20.33 -18.85 -2.19
C VAL A 210 20.20 -19.42 -0.78
N ASN A 211 19.04 -19.27 -0.15
CA ASN A 211 18.75 -19.85 1.15
C ASN A 211 17.84 -21.06 0.96
N TYR A 212 18.23 -22.19 1.54
CA TYR A 212 17.41 -23.39 1.59
C TYR A 212 16.77 -23.46 2.99
N GLY A 213 15.45 -23.35 3.01
CA GLY A 213 14.62 -23.50 4.19
C GLY A 213 14.14 -24.93 4.35
N PHE A 214 14.34 -25.50 5.53
CA PHE A 214 13.80 -26.80 5.92
C PHE A 214 12.52 -26.53 6.73
N GLU A 215 11.37 -26.51 6.06
CA GLU A 215 10.07 -26.15 6.67
C GLU A 215 9.49 -27.30 7.52
N GLY A 216 9.91 -27.42 8.78
CA GLY A 216 9.29 -28.34 9.76
C GLY A 216 9.28 -29.81 9.33
N HIS A 217 8.28 -30.60 9.78
CA HIS A 217 8.14 -32.04 9.45
C HIS A 217 7.77 -32.32 7.97
N LYS A 218 7.84 -31.33 7.08
CA LYS A 218 7.57 -31.54 5.65
C LYS A 218 8.82 -32.10 5.01
N ALA A 219 8.67 -33.18 4.24
CA ALA A 219 9.76 -33.80 3.47
C ALA A 219 10.18 -32.97 2.23
N ALA A 220 10.02 -31.64 2.25
CA ALA A 220 10.32 -30.76 1.13
C ALA A 220 11.17 -29.57 1.57
N VAL A 221 12.21 -29.26 0.80
CA VAL A 221 13.11 -28.13 1.01
C VAL A 221 12.61 -26.95 0.18
N THR A 222 12.50 -25.76 0.78
CA THR A 222 12.14 -24.54 0.07
C THR A 222 13.39 -23.74 -0.28
N MET A 223 13.67 -23.60 -1.57
CA MET A 223 14.76 -22.79 -2.09
C MET A 223 14.27 -21.37 -2.32
N THR A 224 14.86 -20.41 -1.62
CA THR A 224 14.61 -18.98 -1.78
C THR A 224 15.83 -18.28 -2.32
N VAL A 225 15.68 -17.60 -3.46
CA VAL A 225 16.79 -16.87 -4.08
C VAL A 225 16.63 -15.38 -3.81
N ARG A 226 17.71 -14.75 -3.35
CA ARG A 226 17.82 -13.29 -3.23
C ARG A 226 18.94 -12.82 -4.14
N LEU A 227 18.60 -11.98 -5.11
CA LEU A 227 19.56 -11.25 -5.94
C LEU A 227 19.51 -9.80 -5.52
N SER A 228 20.60 -9.30 -4.94
CA SER A 228 20.76 -7.89 -4.59
C SER A 228 21.90 -7.29 -5.39
N SER A 229 21.74 -6.05 -5.82
CA SER A 229 22.76 -5.29 -6.52
C SER A 229 23.21 -4.10 -5.69
N VAL A 230 24.50 -3.75 -5.81
CA VAL A 230 25.05 -2.49 -5.33
C VAL A 230 25.71 -1.80 -6.51
N SER A 231 25.16 -0.66 -6.91
CA SER A 231 25.67 0.10 -8.05
C SER A 231 26.55 1.25 -7.57
N ARG A 232 27.67 1.50 -8.25
CA ARG A 232 28.44 2.73 -8.02
C ARG A 232 27.78 3.87 -8.76
N ARG A 233 27.48 4.94 -8.02
CA ARG A 233 26.80 6.11 -8.57
C ARG A 233 27.81 7.13 -9.07
N GLN A 234 27.58 7.62 -10.29
CA GLN A 234 28.18 8.85 -10.79
C GLN A 234 27.20 10.00 -10.61
N LEU A 235 27.73 11.18 -10.28
CA LEU A 235 26.91 12.37 -10.06
C LEU A 235 26.39 12.86 -11.41
N GLU A 236 25.09 12.66 -11.66
CA GLU A 236 24.44 13.16 -12.87
C GLU A 236 23.82 14.54 -12.59
N GLN A 237 24.19 15.54 -13.40
CA GLN A 237 23.77 16.94 -13.18
C GLN A 237 22.25 17.14 -13.32
N GLY A 238 21.61 16.47 -14.29
CA GLY A 238 20.17 16.57 -14.55
C GLY A 238 19.29 16.23 -13.36
N PRO A 239 19.32 14.98 -12.85
CA PRO A 239 18.48 14.58 -11.71
C PRO A 239 18.85 15.33 -10.43
N LEU A 240 20.08 15.82 -10.29
CA LEU A 240 20.49 16.61 -9.13
C LEU A 240 19.85 18.01 -9.14
N LEU A 241 19.87 18.70 -10.29
CA LEU A 241 19.18 19.97 -10.46
C LEU A 241 17.67 19.83 -10.22
N LEU A 242 17.07 18.75 -10.72
CA LEU A 242 15.65 18.47 -10.54
C LEU A 242 15.28 18.23 -9.07
N CYS A 243 16.10 17.47 -8.32
CA CYS A 243 15.90 17.28 -6.88
C CYS A 243 16.00 18.59 -6.09
N TRP A 244 16.99 19.43 -6.39
CA TRP A 244 17.14 20.74 -5.76
C TRP A 244 15.98 21.68 -6.08
N ALA A 245 15.55 21.73 -7.34
CA ALA A 245 14.41 22.55 -7.75
C ALA A 245 13.12 22.12 -7.01
N VAL A 246 12.81 20.83 -7.00
CA VAL A 246 11.63 20.29 -6.29
C VAL A 246 11.71 20.57 -4.78
N GLY A 247 12.87 20.35 -4.17
CA GLY A 247 13.07 20.59 -2.74
C GLY A 247 12.88 22.06 -2.36
N LEU A 248 13.47 22.99 -3.14
CA LEU A 248 13.32 24.43 -2.91
C LEU A 248 11.88 24.90 -3.12
N LEU A 249 11.22 24.45 -4.18
CA LEU A 249 9.81 24.78 -4.41
C LEU A 249 8.92 24.30 -3.25
N ALA A 250 9.16 23.09 -2.74
CA ALA A 250 8.43 22.57 -1.58
C ALA A 250 8.69 23.38 -0.29
N LEU A 251 9.93 23.81 -0.05
CA LEU A 251 10.27 24.68 1.08
C LEU A 251 9.59 26.04 0.97
N VAL A 252 9.59 26.65 -0.21
CA VAL A 252 8.91 27.92 -0.46
C VAL A 252 7.40 27.75 -0.22
N ASP A 253 6.80 26.67 -0.72
CA ASP A 253 5.37 26.36 -0.51
C ASP A 253 5.03 26.24 0.99
N ILE A 254 5.84 25.52 1.75
CA ILE A 254 5.68 25.40 3.22
C ILE A 254 5.80 26.76 3.90
N CYS A 255 6.84 27.53 3.59
CA CYS A 255 7.08 28.85 4.19
C CYS A 255 5.92 29.81 3.93
N VAL A 256 5.37 29.80 2.71
CA VAL A 256 4.20 30.62 2.35
C VAL A 256 2.97 30.18 3.15
N ARG A 257 2.70 28.87 3.25
CA ARG A 257 1.58 28.35 4.04
C ARG A 257 1.70 28.69 5.52
N LEU A 258 2.90 28.54 6.09
CA LEU A 258 3.18 28.86 7.48
C LEU A 258 2.95 30.36 7.76
N ARG A 259 3.40 31.24 6.85
CA ARG A 259 3.14 32.68 6.96
C ARG A 259 1.64 33.01 6.94
N VAL A 260 0.86 32.34 6.10
CA VAL A 260 -0.60 32.51 6.06
C VAL A 260 -1.24 32.07 7.38
N GLN A 261 -0.86 30.90 7.91
CA GLN A 261 -1.34 30.41 9.20
C GLN A 261 -1.03 31.37 10.35
N VAL A 262 0.21 31.84 10.44
CA VAL A 262 0.64 32.77 11.50
C VAL A 262 -0.14 34.07 11.41
N LYS A 263 -0.34 34.61 10.19
CA LYS A 263 -1.13 35.83 9.98
C LYS A 263 -2.58 35.64 10.44
N GLU A 264 -3.20 34.52 10.10
CA GLU A 264 -4.56 34.20 10.56
C GLU A 264 -4.65 34.07 12.08
N MET A 265 -3.70 33.36 12.71
CA MET A 265 -3.66 33.20 14.16
C MET A 265 -3.46 34.54 14.88
N MET A 266 -2.60 35.43 14.37
CA MET A 266 -2.42 36.78 14.90
C MET A 266 -3.70 37.62 14.80
N VAL A 267 -4.42 37.55 13.68
CA VAL A 267 -5.69 38.27 13.50
C VAL A 267 -6.79 37.72 14.43
N VAL A 268 -6.83 36.41 14.66
CA VAL A 268 -7.79 35.79 15.61
C VAL A 268 -7.45 36.17 17.05
N ASN A 269 -6.16 36.15 17.42
CA ASN A 269 -5.70 36.51 18.76
C ASN A 269 -5.91 38.01 19.06
N ALA A 270 -5.64 38.89 18.06
CA ALA A 270 -5.92 40.31 18.17
C ALA A 270 -7.43 40.60 18.30
N ARG A 271 -8.30 39.81 17.63
CA ARG A 271 -9.75 39.92 17.82
C ARG A 271 -10.20 39.49 19.21
N HIS A 272 -9.65 38.42 19.77
CA HIS A 272 -9.98 37.99 21.14
C HIS A 272 -9.60 39.06 22.18
N HIS A 273 -8.40 39.64 22.07
CA HIS A 273 -8.01 40.74 22.94
C HIS A 273 -8.89 41.98 22.80
N HIS A 274 -9.46 42.25 21.62
CA HIS A 274 -10.34 43.41 21.43
C HIS A 274 -11.71 43.22 22.11
N TYR A 275 -12.23 41.99 22.15
CA TYR A 275 -13.47 41.67 22.88
C TYR A 275 -13.29 41.71 24.40
N ASP A 276 -12.11 41.36 24.92
CA ASP A 276 -11.82 41.42 26.37
C ASP A 276 -11.62 42.86 26.89
N THR A 277 -11.46 43.85 26.02
CA THR A 277 -11.20 45.26 26.39
C THR A 277 -12.41 46.20 26.32
N LEU A 278 -13.61 45.70 26.01
CA LEU A 278 -14.85 46.49 26.07
C LEU A 278 -15.41 46.48 27.50
N PRO A 279 -15.52 47.64 28.19
CA PRO A 279 -16.19 47.72 29.49
C PRO A 279 -17.69 47.47 29.29
N GLY A 280 -18.27 46.66 30.17
CA GLY A 280 -19.63 46.15 30.05
C GLY A 280 -20.71 47.23 29.95
N GLU A 281 -21.53 47.11 28.91
CA GLU A 281 -22.94 47.49 28.95
C GLU A 281 -23.74 46.19 29.07
N GLU A 282 -24.05 45.81 30.31
CA GLU A 282 -25.21 44.96 30.57
C GLU A 282 -26.45 45.83 30.39
N GLU A 283 -27.24 45.58 29.34
CA GLU A 283 -28.70 45.60 29.43
C GLU A 283 -29.35 45.11 28.12
N GLY A 284 -30.13 44.03 28.22
CA GLY A 284 -31.25 43.78 27.32
C GLY A 284 -31.12 42.65 26.30
N LEU A 285 -31.77 41.53 26.64
CA LEU A 285 -32.50 40.64 25.73
C LEU A 285 -31.76 39.45 25.09
N GLY A 286 -31.94 38.28 25.71
CA GLY A 286 -32.02 37.01 25.00
C GLY A 286 -31.07 35.94 25.52
N LYS A 287 -31.61 34.96 26.25
CA LYS A 287 -30.96 33.71 26.62
C LYS A 287 -30.37 33.03 25.38
N ALA A 288 -29.07 33.19 25.14
CA ALA A 288 -28.28 32.29 24.32
C ALA A 288 -27.48 31.40 25.26
N GLN A 289 -27.94 30.16 25.33
CA GLN A 289 -27.37 29.00 25.99
C GLN A 289 -25.83 29.04 25.98
N ILE A 290 -25.23 29.03 27.17
CA ILE A 290 -23.82 28.69 27.38
C ILE A 290 -23.67 27.22 26.95
N GLN A 291 -23.43 27.00 25.67
CA GLN A 291 -22.95 25.74 25.15
C GLN A 291 -21.43 25.81 25.24
N SER A 292 -20.89 25.15 26.26
CA SER A 292 -19.50 24.73 26.36
C SER A 292 -18.90 24.46 24.97
N PRO A 293 -17.66 24.89 24.66
CA PRO A 293 -17.07 24.58 23.38
C PRO A 293 -16.83 23.08 23.33
N THR A 294 -17.74 22.33 22.73
CA THR A 294 -17.49 20.97 22.27
C THR A 294 -16.50 21.08 21.11
N LEU A 295 -15.25 21.16 21.51
CA LEU A 295 -14.03 20.93 20.77
C LEU A 295 -14.18 19.64 19.95
N GLY A 296 -14.62 19.71 18.70
CA GLY A 296 -14.63 18.52 17.86
C GLY A 296 -15.22 18.63 16.46
N THR A 297 -16.33 19.34 16.24
CA THR A 297 -17.17 19.01 15.06
C THR A 297 -17.35 20.12 14.01
N VAL A 298 -16.91 21.36 14.25
CA VAL A 298 -17.04 22.46 13.27
C VAL A 298 -15.69 22.91 12.66
N GLN A 299 -14.55 22.47 13.20
CA GLN A 299 -13.22 22.85 12.71
C GLN A 299 -12.62 21.93 11.64
N VAL A 300 -13.29 20.85 11.23
CA VAL A 300 -12.65 19.80 10.41
C VAL A 300 -12.68 20.12 8.90
N GLY A 301 -13.65 20.91 8.42
CA GLY A 301 -13.85 21.19 7.00
C GLY A 301 -12.75 22.03 6.34
N GLU A 302 -12.37 23.17 6.93
CA GLU A 302 -11.33 24.06 6.38
C GLU A 302 -9.91 23.62 6.73
N ASN A 303 -9.75 22.92 7.87
CA ASN A 303 -8.44 22.49 8.34
C ASN A 303 -7.95 21.21 7.64
N GLY A 304 -8.83 20.30 7.22
CA GLY A 304 -8.45 19.04 6.57
C GLY A 304 -7.67 19.23 5.27
N TRP A 305 -8.09 20.18 4.43
CA TRP A 305 -7.40 20.50 3.17
C TRP A 305 -6.04 21.19 3.39
N ARG A 306 -5.88 21.89 4.52
CA ARG A 306 -4.59 22.45 4.92
C ARG A 306 -3.62 21.34 5.35
N TRP A 307 -4.10 20.34 6.09
CA TRP A 307 -3.30 19.18 6.50
C TRP A 307 -2.79 18.34 5.33
N ILE A 308 -3.60 18.07 4.30
CA ILE A 308 -3.08 17.39 3.09
C ILE A 308 -2.05 18.25 2.34
N GLY A 309 -2.20 19.59 2.45
CA GLY A 309 -1.25 20.62 2.05
C GLY A 309 0.07 20.64 2.84
N TYR A 310 0.12 20.08 4.04
CA TYR A 310 1.38 19.83 4.74
C TYR A 310 1.93 18.43 4.44
N LEU A 311 1.06 17.42 4.45
CA LEU A 311 1.42 16.01 4.26
C LEU A 311 2.13 15.72 2.93
N SER A 312 1.65 16.26 1.81
CA SER A 312 2.40 16.09 0.54
C SER A 312 3.70 16.88 0.48
N ASN A 313 3.86 18.01 1.18
CA ASN A 313 5.11 18.76 1.19
C ASN A 313 6.15 18.02 2.02
N THR A 314 5.74 17.43 3.15
CA THR A 314 6.60 16.53 3.92
C THR A 314 7.00 15.30 3.09
N ALA A 315 6.07 14.73 2.30
CA ALA A 315 6.40 13.63 1.39
C ALA A 315 7.41 14.07 0.31
N VAL A 316 7.20 15.22 -0.33
CA VAL A 316 8.11 15.76 -1.36
C VAL A 316 9.49 16.09 -0.79
N LEU A 317 9.57 16.65 0.42
CA LEU A 317 10.85 16.90 1.11
C LEU A 317 11.55 15.59 1.49
N SER A 318 10.81 14.60 1.99
CA SER A 318 11.38 13.28 2.30
C SER A 318 11.95 12.60 1.05
N PHE A 319 11.26 12.71 -0.09
CA PHE A 319 11.77 12.26 -1.37
C PHE A 319 13.03 13.03 -1.78
N ALA A 320 12.99 14.37 -1.77
CA ALA A 320 14.12 15.19 -2.20
C ALA A 320 15.38 14.94 -1.36
N THR A 321 15.23 14.82 -0.05
CA THR A 321 16.35 14.52 0.88
C THR A 321 16.94 13.13 0.64
N VAL A 322 16.11 12.08 0.55
CA VAL A 322 16.59 10.71 0.29
C VAL A 322 17.20 10.62 -1.11
N ALA A 323 16.62 11.29 -2.12
CA ALA A 323 17.18 11.32 -3.48
C ALA A 323 18.54 12.03 -3.53
N LEU A 324 18.72 13.15 -2.82
CA LEU A 324 20.01 13.85 -2.71
C LEU A 324 21.04 13.00 -1.96
N LEU A 325 20.65 12.36 -0.85
CA LEU A 325 21.52 11.42 -0.13
C LEU A 325 21.94 10.26 -1.02
N ALA A 326 21.01 9.72 -1.80
CA ALA A 326 21.26 8.67 -2.75
C ALA A 326 22.28 9.13 -3.81
N GLN A 327 22.19 10.37 -4.30
CA GLN A 327 23.09 10.92 -5.30
C GLN A 327 24.49 11.17 -4.75
N HIS A 328 24.59 11.62 -3.49
CA HIS A 328 25.87 11.93 -2.86
C HIS A 328 26.64 10.68 -2.42
N LYS A 329 25.94 9.59 -2.10
CA LYS A 329 26.57 8.30 -1.80
C LYS A 329 27.18 7.68 -3.06
N ARG A 330 28.47 7.35 -2.99
CA ARG A 330 29.21 6.70 -4.09
C ARG A 330 28.74 5.28 -4.40
N CYS A 331 28.13 4.60 -3.43
CA CYS A 331 27.52 3.28 -3.59
C CYS A 331 26.07 3.35 -3.14
N THR A 332 25.13 2.93 -4.00
CA THR A 332 23.72 2.81 -3.65
C THR A 332 23.30 1.36 -3.59
N SER A 333 22.64 0.98 -2.50
CA SER A 333 22.03 -0.33 -2.32
C SER A 333 20.63 -0.35 -2.94
N ASP A 334 20.19 -1.53 -3.37
CA ASP A 334 18.83 -1.75 -3.87
C ASP A 334 17.73 -1.21 -2.94
N SER A 335 17.86 -1.44 -1.63
CA SER A 335 16.90 -0.96 -0.62
C SER A 335 16.73 0.56 -0.61
N LEU A 336 17.81 1.29 -0.87
CA LEU A 336 17.81 2.75 -0.90
C LEU A 336 17.17 3.25 -2.20
N GLU A 337 17.38 2.55 -3.33
CA GLU A 337 16.73 2.86 -4.60
C GLU A 337 15.22 2.53 -4.59
N GLU A 338 14.83 1.46 -3.92
CA GLU A 338 13.43 1.13 -3.63
C GLU A 338 12.78 2.22 -2.77
N ALA A 339 13.47 2.69 -1.72
CA ALA A 339 12.97 3.78 -0.89
C ALA A 339 12.77 5.08 -1.70
N VAL A 340 13.72 5.45 -2.57
CA VAL A 340 13.57 6.61 -3.48
C VAL A 340 12.36 6.43 -4.40
N THR A 341 12.18 5.24 -4.99
CA THR A 341 11.04 4.93 -5.87
C THR A 341 9.71 5.06 -5.12
N LEU A 342 9.61 4.48 -3.94
CA LEU A 342 8.39 4.49 -3.12
C LEU A 342 8.03 5.89 -2.66
N LEU A 343 9.02 6.64 -2.15
CA LEU A 343 8.81 8.03 -1.73
C LEU A 343 8.43 8.94 -2.89
N LEU A 344 9.04 8.75 -4.06
CA LEU A 344 8.67 9.47 -5.28
C LEU A 344 7.22 9.19 -5.70
N ALA A 345 6.84 7.91 -5.75
CA ALA A 345 5.49 7.49 -6.13
C ALA A 345 4.44 8.04 -5.15
N PHE A 346 4.73 7.96 -3.85
CA PHE A 346 3.86 8.48 -2.81
C PHE A 346 3.74 10.00 -2.86
N ALA A 347 4.86 10.71 -3.06
CA ALA A 347 4.88 12.16 -3.22
C ALA A 347 4.09 12.62 -4.46
N ALA A 348 4.25 11.91 -5.60
CA ALA A 348 3.51 12.18 -6.83
C ALA A 348 2.00 11.93 -6.64
N MET A 349 1.61 10.82 -6.01
CA MET A 349 0.22 10.49 -5.70
C MET A 349 -0.44 11.56 -4.83
N LEU A 350 0.19 11.95 -3.72
CA LEU A 350 -0.34 13.00 -2.84
C LEU A 350 -0.36 14.38 -3.51
N SER A 351 0.63 14.68 -4.36
CA SER A 351 0.65 15.93 -5.15
C SER A 351 -0.49 15.96 -6.17
N SER A 352 -0.82 14.82 -6.81
CA SER A 352 -1.98 14.70 -7.69
C SER A 352 -3.30 14.99 -6.96
N PHE A 353 -3.50 14.47 -5.75
CA PHE A 353 -4.67 14.82 -4.94
C PHE A 353 -4.79 16.33 -4.68
N ARG A 354 -3.67 17.02 -4.47
CA ARG A 354 -3.68 18.49 -4.31
C ARG A 354 -4.12 19.22 -5.57
N VAL A 355 -3.72 18.72 -6.74
CA VAL A 355 -4.17 19.30 -8.01
C VAL A 355 -5.68 19.12 -8.17
N VAL A 356 -6.25 17.99 -7.73
CA VAL A 356 -7.72 17.79 -7.72
C VAL A 356 -8.42 18.84 -6.85
N VAL A 357 -7.82 19.28 -5.74
CA VAL A 357 -8.39 20.36 -4.91
C VAL A 357 -8.50 21.69 -5.67
N LEU A 358 -7.69 21.92 -6.70
CA LEU A 358 -7.78 23.14 -7.52
C LEU A 358 -9.10 23.24 -8.28
N LEU A 359 -9.77 22.10 -8.53
CA LEU A 359 -11.10 22.09 -9.14
C LEU A 359 -12.15 22.78 -8.27
N LYS A 360 -11.91 22.97 -6.96
CA LYS A 360 -12.76 23.82 -6.09
C LYS A 360 -12.86 25.27 -6.56
N LEU A 361 -11.96 25.74 -7.43
CA LEU A 361 -12.04 27.09 -8.00
C LEU A 361 -13.26 27.25 -8.91
N PHE A 362 -13.80 26.15 -9.44
CA PHE A 362 -14.99 26.16 -10.29
C PHE A 362 -16.26 25.87 -9.47
N PRO A 363 -17.29 26.73 -9.53
CA PRO A 363 -18.52 26.55 -8.75
C PRO A 363 -19.22 25.20 -8.98
N ALA A 364 -19.20 24.70 -10.22
CA ALA A 364 -19.82 23.42 -10.57
C ALA A 364 -19.15 22.20 -9.92
N TRP A 365 -17.83 22.24 -9.73
CA TRP A 365 -17.05 21.13 -9.15
C TRP A 365 -16.87 21.27 -7.63
N TYR A 366 -17.05 22.48 -7.10
CA TYR A 366 -16.93 22.76 -5.67
C TYR A 366 -17.85 21.87 -4.84
N VAL A 367 -19.15 21.84 -5.17
CA VAL A 367 -20.17 21.06 -4.45
C VAL A 367 -19.83 19.56 -4.45
N LEU A 368 -19.32 19.05 -5.57
CA LEU A 368 -18.92 17.65 -5.69
C LEU A 368 -17.74 17.30 -4.78
N ILE A 369 -16.69 18.11 -4.79
CA ILE A 369 -15.47 17.86 -4.00
C ILE A 369 -15.76 18.04 -2.51
N ASP A 370 -16.62 18.98 -2.16
CA ASP A 370 -17.02 19.22 -0.77
C ASP A 370 -17.91 18.09 -0.23
N GLY A 371 -18.87 17.62 -1.04
CA GLY A 371 -19.65 16.42 -0.73
C GLY A 371 -18.78 15.15 -0.62
N LEU A 372 -17.75 15.01 -1.46
CA LEU A 372 -16.80 13.89 -1.38
C LEU A 372 -15.94 13.94 -0.11
N ALA A 373 -15.47 15.12 0.30
CA ALA A 373 -14.69 15.23 1.53
C ALA A 373 -15.52 14.98 2.78
N THR A 374 -16.76 15.47 2.80
CA THR A 374 -17.71 15.23 3.89
C THR A 374 -18.06 13.75 4.00
N SER A 375 -18.39 13.11 2.87
CA SER A 375 -18.66 11.67 2.85
C SER A 375 -17.45 10.84 3.27
N LEU A 376 -16.22 11.22 2.87
CA LEU A 376 -15.01 10.51 3.27
C LEU A 376 -14.78 10.55 4.79
N GLN A 377 -15.06 11.68 5.44
CA GLN A 377 -14.95 11.80 6.91
C GLN A 377 -15.98 10.92 7.62
N GLN A 378 -17.24 10.96 7.18
CA GLN A 378 -18.29 10.11 7.73
C GLN A 378 -18.00 8.62 7.51
N LEU A 379 -17.53 8.28 6.30
CA LEU A 379 -17.15 6.92 5.95
C LEU A 379 -15.95 6.43 6.77
N ALA A 380 -14.98 7.30 7.07
CA ALA A 380 -13.83 6.93 7.90
C ALA A 380 -14.27 6.49 9.31
N VAL A 381 -15.20 7.22 9.94
CA VAL A 381 -15.77 6.84 11.25
C VAL A 381 -16.51 5.50 11.16
N PHE A 382 -17.30 5.31 10.10
CA PHE A 382 -17.99 4.04 9.84
C PHE A 382 -17.00 2.87 9.67
N VAL A 383 -15.95 3.05 8.87
CA VAL A 383 -14.91 2.04 8.65
C VAL A 383 -14.19 1.68 9.94
N VAL A 384 -13.87 2.66 10.80
CA VAL A 384 -13.28 2.39 12.13
C VAL A 384 -14.21 1.53 12.99
N GLY A 385 -15.53 1.73 12.91
CA GLY A 385 -16.51 0.88 13.61
C GLY A 385 -16.62 -0.54 13.04
N VAL A 386 -16.45 -0.70 11.73
CA VAL A 386 -16.56 -2.00 11.03
C VAL A 386 -15.26 -2.83 11.11
N LEU A 387 -14.10 -2.16 11.22
CA LEU A 387 -12.79 -2.80 11.17
C LEU A 387 -12.60 -3.94 12.19
N PRO A 388 -13.04 -3.83 13.47
CA PRO A 388 -12.92 -4.93 14.43
C PRO A 388 -13.70 -6.18 14.00
N VAL A 389 -14.85 -6.01 13.34
CA VAL A 389 -15.66 -7.13 12.83
C VAL A 389 -14.93 -7.82 11.70
N LEU A 390 -14.33 -7.05 10.77
CA LEU A 390 -13.53 -7.61 9.67
C LEU A 390 -12.32 -8.39 10.19
N ILE A 391 -11.61 -7.84 11.20
CA ILE A 391 -10.49 -8.52 11.85
C ILE A 391 -10.98 -9.81 12.53
N GLY A 392 -12.14 -9.79 13.20
CA GLY A 392 -12.75 -10.99 13.79
C GLY A 392 -13.00 -12.10 12.77
N TYR A 393 -13.57 -11.75 11.61
CA TYR A 393 -13.74 -12.69 10.49
C TYR A 393 -12.40 -13.20 9.94
N ALA A 394 -11.39 -12.34 9.82
CA ALA A 394 -10.06 -12.73 9.34
C ALA A 394 -9.37 -13.70 10.32
N VAL A 395 -9.40 -13.43 11.63
CA VAL A 395 -8.84 -14.31 12.66
C VAL A 395 -9.58 -15.65 12.68
N CYS A 396 -10.91 -15.63 12.62
CA CYS A 396 -11.71 -16.85 12.55
C CYS A 396 -11.38 -17.67 11.28
N GLY A 397 -11.27 -17.00 10.12
CA GLY A 397 -10.92 -17.64 8.86
C GLY A 397 -9.52 -18.26 8.89
N THR A 398 -8.52 -17.55 9.43
CA THR A 398 -7.17 -18.09 9.59
C THR A 398 -7.13 -19.25 10.59
N ALA A 399 -7.86 -19.17 11.70
CA ALA A 399 -7.89 -20.23 12.71
C ALA A 399 -8.51 -21.53 12.20
N VAL A 400 -9.63 -21.44 11.46
CA VAL A 400 -10.35 -22.63 10.97
C VAL A 400 -9.74 -23.15 9.67
N PHE A 401 -9.34 -22.27 8.75
CA PHE A 401 -8.92 -22.65 7.40
C PHE A 401 -7.41 -22.61 7.19
N GLY A 402 -6.63 -21.98 8.07
CA GLY A 402 -5.20 -21.75 7.87
C GLY A 402 -4.35 -23.02 7.68
N GLY A 403 -4.79 -24.15 8.24
CA GLY A 403 -4.11 -25.45 8.05
C GLY A 403 -4.50 -26.21 6.78
N MET A 404 -5.60 -25.84 6.12
CA MET A 404 -6.22 -26.65 5.06
C MET A 404 -6.31 -25.92 3.71
N SER A 405 -6.47 -24.59 3.71
CA SER A 405 -6.85 -23.83 2.52
C SER A 405 -5.70 -23.00 1.94
N GLY A 406 -4.86 -23.61 1.11
CA GLY A 406 -3.99 -22.92 0.13
C GLY A 406 -3.32 -21.60 0.58
N ILE A 407 -3.16 -20.65 -0.34
CA ILE A 407 -2.48 -19.35 -0.10
C ILE A 407 -3.43 -18.31 0.54
N TYR A 408 -4.75 -18.50 0.46
CA TYR A 408 -5.75 -17.46 0.77
C TYR A 408 -5.90 -17.15 2.27
N PHE A 409 -5.96 -18.17 3.15
CA PHE A 409 -6.19 -18.00 4.60
C PHE A 409 -5.00 -18.43 5.46
N GLN A 410 -3.82 -18.64 4.87
CA GLN A 410 -2.62 -19.11 5.58
C GLN A 410 -2.15 -18.13 6.67
N SER A 411 -2.34 -16.82 6.46
CA SER A 411 -1.93 -15.77 7.39
C SER A 411 -3.04 -14.74 7.56
N ILE A 412 -3.05 -14.01 8.69
CA ILE A 412 -4.03 -12.95 8.94
C ILE A 412 -4.02 -11.89 7.83
N PRO A 413 -2.85 -11.38 7.35
CA PRO A 413 -2.82 -10.44 6.23
C PRO A 413 -3.44 -11.00 4.95
N SER A 414 -3.12 -12.26 4.60
CA SER A 414 -3.70 -12.93 3.42
C SER A 414 -5.22 -13.08 3.56
N ALA A 415 -5.70 -13.42 4.77
CA ALA A 415 -7.12 -13.56 5.06
C ALA A 415 -7.86 -12.22 4.93
N VAL A 416 -7.29 -11.13 5.47
CA VAL A 416 -7.86 -9.78 5.33
C VAL A 416 -7.95 -9.37 3.86
N VAL A 417 -6.90 -9.59 3.07
CA VAL A 417 -6.91 -9.28 1.62
C VAL A 417 -7.97 -10.13 0.90
N THR A 418 -8.04 -11.42 1.18
CA THR A 418 -9.03 -12.32 0.58
C THR A 418 -10.46 -11.88 0.90
N LEU A 419 -10.74 -11.54 2.16
CA LEU A 419 -12.06 -11.05 2.58
C LEU A 419 -12.40 -9.68 1.96
N LEU A 420 -11.43 -8.77 1.83
CA LEU A 420 -11.64 -7.49 1.15
C LEU A 420 -11.92 -7.66 -0.34
N CYS A 421 -11.17 -8.52 -1.05
CA CYS A 421 -11.44 -8.87 -2.44
C CYS A 421 -12.83 -9.49 -2.60
N SER A 422 -13.19 -10.41 -1.70
CA SER A 422 -14.49 -11.05 -1.64
C SER A 422 -15.63 -10.05 -1.41
N MET A 423 -15.41 -9.02 -0.60
CA MET A 423 -16.39 -7.95 -0.37
C MET A 423 -16.72 -7.19 -1.67
N PHE A 424 -15.74 -7.00 -2.56
CA PHE A 424 -15.95 -6.40 -3.88
C PHE A 424 -16.40 -7.40 -4.96
N GLY A 425 -16.66 -8.66 -4.59
CA GLY A 425 -17.12 -9.70 -5.50
C GLY A 425 -16.02 -10.44 -6.26
N ASP A 426 -14.75 -10.19 -5.95
CA ASP A 426 -13.63 -10.88 -6.60
C ASP A 426 -13.41 -12.27 -6.00
N ASN A 427 -13.14 -13.26 -6.86
CA ASN A 427 -12.75 -14.62 -6.49
C ASN A 427 -13.67 -15.36 -5.48
N LEU A 428 -14.96 -15.02 -5.43
CA LEU A 428 -15.93 -15.64 -4.50
C LEU A 428 -16.09 -17.15 -4.72
N LEU A 429 -16.30 -17.58 -5.97
CA LEU A 429 -16.52 -18.99 -6.30
C LEU A 429 -15.27 -19.85 -6.07
N SER A 430 -14.10 -19.35 -6.47
CA SER A 430 -12.83 -20.06 -6.28
C SER A 430 -12.50 -20.22 -4.79
N THR A 431 -12.77 -19.19 -3.99
CA THR A 431 -12.61 -19.26 -2.53
C THR A 431 -13.60 -20.25 -1.91
N PHE A 432 -14.87 -20.23 -2.34
CA PHE A 432 -15.89 -21.18 -1.87
C PHE A 432 -15.49 -22.63 -2.16
N LEU A 433 -15.18 -22.95 -3.41
CA LEU A 433 -14.80 -24.31 -3.81
C LEU A 433 -13.58 -24.82 -3.05
N ARG A 434 -12.62 -23.95 -2.77
CA ARG A 434 -11.40 -24.34 -2.05
C ARG A 434 -11.63 -24.53 -0.55
N MET A 435 -12.59 -23.82 0.04
CA MET A 435 -12.97 -24.01 1.43
C MET A 435 -13.92 -25.21 1.61
N ASP A 436 -14.78 -25.51 0.63
CA ASP A 436 -15.75 -26.63 0.68
C ASP A 436 -15.09 -28.00 0.43
N GLN A 437 -13.79 -28.06 0.11
CA GLN A 437 -13.01 -29.29 -0.10
C GLN A 437 -12.64 -30.03 1.21
N SER A 438 -13.12 -29.58 2.36
CA SER A 438 -12.77 -30.19 3.65
C SER A 438 -13.40 -31.58 3.83
N PRO A 439 -12.67 -32.59 4.34
CA PRO A 439 -13.18 -33.96 4.52
C PRO A 439 -14.23 -34.08 5.64
N ASN A 440 -14.32 -33.09 6.54
CA ASN A 440 -15.18 -33.12 7.71
C ASN A 440 -16.51 -32.41 7.45
N TRP A 441 -17.64 -33.10 7.66
CA TRP A 441 -18.99 -32.54 7.47
C TRP A 441 -19.24 -31.25 8.27
N LEU A 442 -18.82 -31.21 9.54
CA LEU A 442 -19.00 -30.04 10.41
C LEU A 442 -18.25 -28.82 9.87
N GLN A 443 -17.06 -29.03 9.31
CA GLN A 443 -16.27 -27.96 8.71
C GLN A 443 -16.91 -27.48 7.41
N MET A 444 -17.42 -28.39 6.58
CA MET A 444 -18.13 -28.05 5.34
C MET A 444 -19.37 -27.19 5.64
N LEU A 445 -20.15 -27.54 6.66
CA LEU A 445 -21.29 -26.73 7.11
C LEU A 445 -20.83 -25.36 7.62
N PHE A 446 -19.77 -25.33 8.42
CA PHE A 446 -19.21 -24.09 8.95
C PHE A 446 -18.74 -23.15 7.82
N VAL A 447 -18.08 -23.66 6.78
CA VAL A 447 -17.66 -22.88 5.60
C VAL A 447 -18.85 -22.19 4.93
N ARG A 448 -19.93 -22.95 4.69
CA ARG A 448 -21.13 -22.44 4.03
C ARG A 448 -21.78 -21.34 4.86
N VAL A 449 -21.92 -21.55 6.17
CA VAL A 449 -22.45 -20.53 7.09
C VAL A 449 -21.52 -19.32 7.17
N PHE A 450 -20.21 -19.53 7.24
CA PHE A 450 -19.21 -18.46 7.32
C PHE A 450 -19.27 -17.54 6.09
N ILE A 451 -19.28 -18.10 4.88
CA ILE A 451 -19.34 -17.31 3.64
C ILE A 451 -20.70 -16.64 3.49
N LEU A 452 -21.81 -17.34 3.80
CA LEU A 452 -23.15 -16.75 3.69
C LEU A 452 -23.35 -15.60 4.67
N THR A 453 -22.91 -15.76 5.92
CA THR A 453 -22.97 -14.68 6.92
C THR A 453 -22.06 -13.52 6.55
N PHE A 454 -20.85 -13.80 6.04
CA PHE A 454 -19.95 -12.77 5.53
C PHE A 454 -20.57 -11.99 4.36
N LEU A 455 -21.14 -12.67 3.37
CA LEU A 455 -21.77 -12.02 2.21
C LEU A 455 -22.99 -11.19 2.62
N ALA A 456 -23.85 -11.73 3.48
CA ALA A 456 -25.01 -11.01 4.00
C ALA A 456 -24.60 -9.77 4.80
N LEU A 457 -23.59 -9.88 5.66
CA LEU A 457 -23.17 -8.79 6.54
C LEU A 457 -22.32 -7.74 5.81
N PHE A 458 -21.27 -8.15 5.09
CA PHE A 458 -20.35 -7.22 4.44
C PHE A 458 -20.87 -6.70 3.10
N VAL A 459 -21.33 -7.58 2.22
CA VAL A 459 -21.74 -7.18 0.86
C VAL A 459 -23.14 -6.60 0.85
N CYS A 460 -24.11 -7.25 1.51
CA CYS A 460 -25.49 -6.75 1.49
C CYS A 460 -25.73 -5.59 2.46
N ASN A 461 -25.15 -5.62 3.67
CA ASN A 461 -25.41 -4.58 4.66
C ASN A 461 -24.32 -3.48 4.67
N ILE A 462 -23.07 -3.80 4.98
CA ILE A 462 -22.01 -2.79 5.18
C ILE A 462 -21.76 -1.97 3.92
N LEU A 463 -21.63 -2.60 2.73
CA LEU A 463 -21.47 -1.86 1.48
C LEU A 463 -22.70 -1.00 1.14
N SER A 464 -23.92 -1.50 1.40
CA SER A 464 -25.14 -0.71 1.17
C SER A 464 -25.21 0.52 2.08
N ILE A 465 -24.84 0.37 3.36
CA ILE A 465 -24.75 1.50 4.30
C ILE A 465 -23.68 2.49 3.83
N ALA A 466 -22.50 2.02 3.41
CA ALA A 466 -21.45 2.89 2.87
C ALA A 466 -21.93 3.69 1.65
N HIS A 467 -22.60 3.04 0.69
CA HIS A 467 -23.21 3.72 -0.45
C HIS A 467 -24.27 4.75 -0.01
N SER A 468 -25.10 4.41 0.97
CA SER A 468 -26.11 5.33 1.52
C SER A 468 -25.48 6.56 2.16
N ILE A 469 -24.38 6.43 2.91
CA ILE A 469 -23.66 7.55 3.53
C ILE A 469 -23.10 8.49 2.45
N ILE A 470 -22.52 7.94 1.38
CA ILE A 470 -22.00 8.72 0.26
C ILE A 470 -23.14 9.47 -0.44
N GLN A 471 -24.24 8.79 -0.73
CA GLN A 471 -25.40 9.38 -1.38
C GLN A 471 -26.04 10.49 -0.53
N ASP A 472 -26.17 10.27 0.77
CA ASP A 472 -26.75 11.25 1.69
C ASP A 472 -25.86 12.50 1.79
N SER A 473 -24.56 12.33 2.00
CA SER A 473 -23.58 13.43 2.01
C SER A 473 -23.60 14.25 0.71
N TYR A 474 -23.69 13.58 -0.44
CA TYR A 474 -23.80 14.27 -1.73
C TYR A 474 -25.09 15.07 -1.84
N SER A 475 -26.22 14.51 -1.40
CA SER A 475 -27.51 15.20 -1.41
C SER A 475 -27.54 16.41 -0.47
N GLN A 476 -26.86 16.33 0.67
CA GLN A 476 -26.71 17.44 1.61
C GLN A 476 -25.85 18.56 1.01
N ALA A 477 -24.74 18.22 0.36
CA ALA A 477 -23.88 19.19 -0.32
C ALA A 477 -24.64 19.97 -1.41
N LEU A 478 -25.46 19.27 -2.22
CA LEU A 478 -26.32 19.90 -3.23
C LEU A 478 -27.31 20.91 -2.63
N LYS A 479 -28.03 20.53 -1.56
CA LYS A 479 -28.99 21.41 -0.89
C LYS A 479 -28.32 22.66 -0.31
N SER A 480 -27.15 22.48 0.33
CA SER A 480 -26.39 23.61 0.89
C SER A 480 -25.91 24.59 -0.19
N GLY A 481 -25.62 24.10 -1.40
CA GLY A 481 -25.29 24.94 -2.55
C GLY A 481 -26.49 25.77 -3.04
N ASP A 482 -27.68 25.18 -3.08
CA ASP A 482 -28.91 25.83 -3.57
C ASP A 482 -29.45 26.89 -2.59
N GLU A 483 -29.43 26.59 -1.28
CA GLU A 483 -29.81 27.56 -0.24
C GLU A 483 -28.86 28.76 -0.18
N GLY A 484 -27.56 28.55 -0.44
CA GLY A 484 -26.58 29.64 -0.52
C GLY A 484 -26.87 30.64 -1.65
N VAL A 485 -27.38 30.16 -2.79
CA VAL A 485 -27.81 31.01 -3.91
C VAL A 485 -29.08 31.77 -3.56
N ALA A 486 -30.06 31.13 -2.92
CA ALA A 486 -31.33 31.77 -2.54
C ALA A 486 -31.16 32.87 -1.47
N VAL A 487 -30.24 32.69 -0.52
CA VAL A 487 -29.93 33.70 0.51
C VAL A 487 -29.14 34.87 -0.09
N HIS A 488 -28.22 34.61 -1.03
CA HIS A 488 -27.48 35.68 -1.71
C HIS A 488 -28.39 36.54 -2.59
N ASP A 489 -29.41 35.94 -3.22
CA ASP A 489 -30.40 36.66 -4.04
C ASP A 489 -31.35 37.51 -3.18
N ARG A 490 -31.81 37.00 -2.02
CA ARG A 490 -32.60 37.80 -1.06
C ARG A 490 -31.85 39.00 -0.51
N ARG A 491 -30.55 38.90 -0.29
CA ARG A 491 -29.73 39.97 0.29
C ARG A 491 -29.36 41.07 -0.72
N ASN A 492 -29.41 40.76 -2.02
CA ASN A 492 -29.11 41.70 -3.10
C ASN A 492 -30.36 42.36 -3.72
N ARG A 493 -31.58 42.07 -3.24
CA ARG A 493 -32.73 42.92 -3.55
C ARG A 493 -32.58 44.26 -2.82
N PRO A 494 -32.57 45.41 -3.53
CA PRO A 494 -32.72 46.69 -2.85
C PRO A 494 -34.09 46.70 -2.15
N ASP A 495 -34.09 46.95 -0.84
CA ASP A 495 -35.29 47.20 -0.04
C ASP A 495 -36.01 48.42 -0.66
N GLU A 496 -37.04 48.18 -1.46
CA GLU A 496 -38.06 49.19 -1.77
C GLU A 496 -38.95 49.31 -0.54
N ARG A 497 -38.42 50.00 0.49
CA ARG A 497 -39.16 50.34 1.70
C ARG A 497 -39.73 51.75 1.51
N THR A 498 -40.76 51.85 0.68
CA THR A 498 -41.67 52.99 0.68
C THR A 498 -42.78 52.75 1.69
N SER A 499 -42.73 53.55 2.76
CA SER A 499 -43.88 54.18 3.40
C SER A 499 -45.20 53.42 3.45
N ASP A 500 -45.41 52.57 4.45
CA ASP A 500 -46.76 52.17 4.93
C ASP A 500 -46.74 51.94 6.45
N SER A 501 -46.23 52.93 7.19
CA SER A 501 -46.38 53.01 8.65
C SER A 501 -47.04 54.33 9.06
N ALA A 502 -48.18 54.62 8.45
CA ALA A 502 -49.21 55.48 8.98
C ALA A 502 -50.51 55.12 8.26
N VAL A 503 -51.63 55.11 8.99
CA VAL A 503 -52.98 54.73 8.53
C VAL A 503 -53.31 53.22 8.68
N SER A 504 -53.37 52.76 9.92
CA SER A 504 -54.47 51.88 10.34
C SER A 504 -54.68 51.95 11.85
N THR A 505 -54.95 53.16 12.30
CA THR A 505 -55.51 53.47 13.63
C THR A 505 -56.80 54.23 13.44
N ALA A 506 -57.75 53.64 12.70
CA ALA A 506 -59.12 54.15 12.57
C ALA A 506 -60.04 53.12 11.90
N ALA A 507 -60.35 52.01 12.59
CA ALA A 507 -61.56 51.21 12.31
C ALA A 507 -61.84 50.19 13.43
N THR A 508 -61.96 50.67 14.66
CA THR A 508 -62.83 50.03 15.66
C THR A 508 -64.27 50.48 15.42
N LEU A 509 -65.22 49.54 15.53
CA LEU A 509 -66.69 49.68 15.64
C LEU A 509 -67.54 49.45 14.37
N SER A 510 -67.93 48.19 14.15
CA SER A 510 -69.32 47.72 13.90
C SER A 510 -69.28 46.21 13.67
N SER A 511 -69.73 45.41 14.65
CA SER A 511 -70.97 44.58 14.60
C SER A 511 -70.93 43.51 13.49
N HIS A 512 -71.31 42.24 13.65
CA HIS A 512 -72.20 41.57 14.60
C HIS A 512 -72.12 40.04 14.34
N SER A 513 -71.91 39.24 15.40
CA SER A 513 -72.67 38.03 15.78
C SER A 513 -73.20 37.01 14.72
N ARG A 514 -72.72 35.74 14.80
CA ARG A 514 -73.45 34.43 14.91
C ARG A 514 -72.62 33.29 14.26
N HIS A 515 -72.11 32.32 15.03
CA HIS A 515 -72.72 31.09 15.62
C HIS A 515 -72.81 29.87 14.67
N GLU A 516 -72.05 28.83 15.05
CA GLU A 516 -72.31 27.36 14.95
C GLU A 516 -72.49 26.71 13.57
N HIS A 517 -72.10 25.46 13.27
CA HIS A 517 -71.84 24.24 14.04
C HIS A 517 -70.99 23.27 13.19
N SER A 518 -70.17 22.40 13.79
CA SER A 518 -69.74 21.12 13.19
C SER A 518 -69.40 20.11 14.30
N PRO A 519 -70.02 18.91 14.35
CA PRO A 519 -69.65 17.86 15.29
C PRO A 519 -68.64 16.85 14.69
N GLY A 520 -68.02 16.07 15.58
CA GLY A 520 -66.87 15.19 15.35
C GLY A 520 -67.09 14.04 14.34
N ASN A 521 -66.08 13.26 13.99
CA ASN A 521 -65.42 12.29 14.87
C ASN A 521 -64.36 11.50 14.05
N SER A 522 -63.36 11.00 14.77
CA SER A 522 -62.50 9.83 14.53
C SER A 522 -62.17 9.38 13.08
N ASN A 523 -60.87 9.30 12.76
CA ASN A 523 -60.19 8.01 12.63
C ASN A 523 -58.71 8.17 12.24
N ASN A 524 -57.84 7.95 13.22
CA ASN A 524 -56.44 7.60 13.02
C ASN A 524 -56.36 6.17 12.47
N ALA A 525 -56.07 6.03 11.18
CA ALA A 525 -55.23 4.96 10.63
C ALA A 525 -55.16 5.14 9.11
N ARG A 526 -53.96 4.89 8.55
CA ARG A 526 -53.67 4.66 7.13
C ARG A 526 -53.36 5.92 6.31
N ARG A 527 -52.05 6.17 6.09
CA ARG A 527 -51.42 6.46 4.78
C ARG A 527 -49.94 6.82 4.96
N GLN A 528 -49.06 5.82 4.86
CA GLN A 528 -47.81 5.99 4.12
C GLN A 528 -48.10 5.51 2.70
N ALA A 529 -48.26 6.46 1.78
CA ALA A 529 -48.25 6.23 0.35
C ALA A 529 -47.49 7.40 -0.27
N VAL A 530 -46.29 7.10 -0.74
CA VAL A 530 -45.44 7.97 -1.54
C VAL A 530 -46.13 8.18 -2.90
N PRO A 531 -46.35 9.43 -3.38
CA PRO A 531 -46.79 9.64 -4.75
C PRO A 531 -45.59 9.54 -5.74
N PRO A 532 -45.83 9.11 -6.99
CA PRO A 532 -44.78 8.82 -7.95
C PRO A 532 -44.15 10.08 -8.55
N PHE A 533 -42.85 10.02 -8.81
CA PHE A 533 -42.05 11.03 -9.50
C PHE A 533 -42.58 11.32 -10.92
N SER A 534 -42.76 12.60 -11.24
CA SER A 534 -42.93 13.09 -12.61
C SER A 534 -41.57 13.21 -13.31
N PRO A 535 -41.40 12.72 -14.55
CA PRO A 535 -40.13 12.76 -15.26
C PRO A 535 -40.00 14.08 -16.04
N ARG A 536 -39.41 15.10 -15.41
CA ARG A 536 -38.88 16.28 -16.11
C ARG A 536 -37.59 16.71 -15.46
N GLU A 537 -36.50 16.20 -16.01
CA GLU A 537 -35.13 16.77 -16.08
C GLU A 537 -34.11 15.63 -16.23
N VAL A 538 -34.28 14.82 -17.28
CA VAL A 538 -33.21 13.97 -17.79
C VAL A 538 -32.56 14.73 -18.94
N LEU A 539 -31.33 15.17 -18.67
CA LEU A 539 -30.38 15.75 -19.61
C LEU A 539 -30.42 14.98 -20.94
N ARG A 540 -30.86 15.63 -22.03
CA ARG A 540 -31.02 14.96 -23.32
C ARG A 540 -29.66 14.59 -23.90
N ALA A 541 -29.52 13.32 -24.29
CA ALA A 541 -28.36 12.80 -25.04
C ALA A 541 -28.04 13.58 -26.34
N ALA A 542 -28.99 14.38 -26.84
CA ALA A 542 -28.79 15.29 -27.96
C ALA A 542 -27.83 16.45 -27.63
N ASP A 543 -27.75 16.88 -26.38
CA ASP A 543 -26.89 17.99 -25.94
C ASP A 543 -25.44 17.52 -25.73
N VAL A 544 -25.25 16.29 -25.27
CA VAL A 544 -23.93 15.64 -25.17
C VAL A 544 -23.33 15.42 -26.57
N LYS A 545 -24.14 15.01 -27.56
CA LYS A 545 -23.70 14.85 -28.96
C LYS A 545 -23.34 16.20 -29.61
N ARG A 546 -24.00 17.28 -29.19
CA ARG A 546 -23.73 18.65 -29.65
C ARG A 546 -22.48 19.26 -29.00
N MET A 547 -22.12 18.84 -27.78
CA MET A 547 -20.87 19.21 -27.13
C MET A 547 -19.66 18.43 -27.69
N LEU A 548 -19.80 17.14 -27.96
CA LEU A 548 -18.72 16.33 -28.56
C LEU A 548 -18.35 16.81 -29.98
N SER A 549 -19.34 17.17 -30.80
CA SER A 549 -19.11 17.73 -32.15
C SER A 549 -18.56 19.16 -32.18
N ARG A 550 -18.50 19.83 -31.01
CA ARG A 550 -17.80 21.12 -30.84
C ARG A 550 -16.36 20.95 -30.38
N LEU A 551 -16.06 19.89 -29.63
CA LEU A 551 -14.69 19.52 -29.24
C LEU A 551 -13.88 18.98 -30.43
N GLU A 552 -14.50 18.21 -31.31
CA GLU A 552 -13.85 17.66 -32.52
C GLU A 552 -13.51 18.75 -33.57
N ARG A 553 -14.20 19.90 -33.53
CA ARG A 553 -13.90 21.08 -34.36
C ARG A 553 -12.87 22.03 -33.75
N ALA A 554 -12.46 21.82 -32.50
CA ALA A 554 -11.45 22.62 -31.82
C ALA A 554 -10.08 21.91 -31.75
N SER A 555 -9.97 20.67 -32.26
CA SER A 555 -8.74 19.87 -32.30
C SER A 555 -8.20 19.60 -33.72
N LEU A 556 -8.70 20.33 -34.72
CA LEU A 556 -8.10 20.52 -36.04
C LEU A 556 -7.66 21.98 -36.13
#